data_AF-A0A938YU99-F1
#
_entry.id   AF-A0A938YU99-F1
#
_cell.length_a   1.000
_cell.length_b   1.000
_cell.length_c   1.000
_cell.angle_alpha   90.00
_cell.angle_beta   90.00
_cell.angle_gamma   90.00
#
_symmetry.space_group_name_H-M   'P 1'
#
loop_
_entity.id
_entity.type
_entity.pdbx_description
1 polymer ?
#
loop_
_entity_poly.entity_id
_entity_poly.type
_entity_poly.pdbx_seq_one_letter_code
_entity_poly.pdbx_strand_id
1 'polypeptide(L)'
;MEEEEIKLATKDLKFEGLNRGEVVDFSDVENIEQLKNVIILNYVLLCRKCASSKFCKFHDSSEPPCPILEKVVNNYIDMNIKAIDTENRYELAEFIKSVILLTKIFYDFENWRGIYVEKWFNWYFESAHPGINSTYAHELLVEISKFVKAYRVVSTKRVKKFAVLVEGDSEYHALPQIFSALGITGIEFESGKNAVTFINLSGKDSVQKKKIETVLKRFREKETSYFLIIDNDPKVAEYIEDLKRACLIEENNYLIWENKFEDNFGEKAIWSIIKEEAKLNAKQINLAELKKVNSEKNDVVKSLEYLLQKSGIDFHYNKYKVAVAKRLGKWVAREIDQSMRPSPHVYNGNRTPTSKNFPEFVKIIKRITDEIKRISSEFHVVRT
;
A
#
# COMPACT_ATOMS: atom_id res chain seq x y z
N MET A 1 -40.18 -0.83 -32.68
CA MET A 1 -40.70 -1.43 -31.44
C MET A 1 -40.87 -0.29 -30.48
N GLU A 2 -42.11 0.08 -30.18
CA GLU A 2 -42.38 1.01 -29.08
C GLU A 2 -41.97 0.29 -27.79
N GLU A 3 -41.07 0.89 -27.00
CA GLU A 3 -40.72 0.34 -25.69
C GLU A 3 -41.95 0.48 -24.79
N GLU A 4 -42.50 -0.64 -24.32
CA GLU A 4 -43.60 -0.62 -23.35
C GLU A 4 -43.19 0.20 -22.13
N GLU A 5 -44.00 1.20 -21.80
CA GLU A 5 -43.75 2.11 -20.68
C GLU A 5 -43.88 1.32 -19.36
N ILE A 6 -42.76 1.15 -18.65
CA ILE A 6 -42.69 0.40 -17.39
C ILE A 6 -43.38 1.22 -16.29
N LYS A 7 -44.48 0.69 -15.75
CA LYS A 7 -45.20 1.28 -14.60
C LYS A 7 -44.51 0.94 -13.29
N LEU A 8 -44.44 1.90 -12.37
CA LEU A 8 -43.80 1.75 -11.06
C LEU A 8 -44.81 1.91 -9.90
N ALA A 9 -44.89 0.92 -9.02
CA ALA A 9 -45.76 0.95 -7.82
C ALA A 9 -45.14 1.75 -6.65
N THR A 10 -44.91 3.04 -6.85
CA THR A 10 -44.16 3.90 -5.92
C THR A 10 -45.00 4.63 -4.86
N LYS A 11 -46.33 4.56 -4.96
CA LYS A 11 -47.26 5.23 -4.05
C LYS A 11 -46.93 4.90 -2.58
N ASP A 12 -46.79 5.95 -1.77
CA ASP A 12 -46.47 5.89 -0.34
C ASP A 12 -45.11 5.24 -0.03
N LEU A 13 -44.18 5.14 -0.99
CA LEU A 13 -42.80 4.72 -0.72
C LEU A 13 -41.98 5.90 -0.19
N LYS A 14 -41.43 5.74 1.01
CA LYS A 14 -40.60 6.74 1.67
C LYS A 14 -39.38 6.08 2.30
N PHE A 15 -38.22 6.69 2.12
CA PHE A 15 -36.95 6.15 2.63
C PHE A 15 -36.16 7.25 3.34
N GLU A 16 -35.33 6.86 4.32
CA GLU A 16 -34.44 7.81 5.00
C GLU A 16 -33.35 8.28 4.02
N GLY A 17 -33.14 9.60 3.92
CA GLY A 17 -32.12 10.24 3.09
C GLY A 17 -30.69 10.11 3.64
N LEU A 18 -29.71 10.70 2.96
CA LEU A 18 -28.32 10.69 3.42
C LEU A 18 -28.07 11.56 4.65
N ASN A 19 -28.79 12.66 4.80
CA ASN A 19 -28.72 13.49 6.01
C ASN A 19 -29.73 12.93 7.02
N ARG A 20 -29.23 12.46 8.17
CA ARG A 20 -30.06 11.84 9.23
C ARG A 20 -31.27 12.72 9.56
N GLY A 21 -32.47 12.17 9.36
CA GLY A 21 -33.74 12.86 9.61
C GLY A 21 -34.46 13.40 8.37
N GLU A 22 -33.83 13.42 7.20
CA GLU A 22 -34.52 13.72 5.93
C GLU A 22 -35.24 12.46 5.42
N VAL A 23 -36.47 12.63 4.93
CA VAL A 23 -37.27 11.56 4.31
C VAL A 23 -37.40 11.89 2.82
N VAL A 24 -36.99 10.96 1.97
CA VAL A 24 -37.13 11.05 0.52
C VAL A 24 -38.42 10.34 0.13
N ASP A 25 -39.33 11.09 -0.49
CA ASP A 25 -40.63 10.60 -0.95
C ASP A 25 -40.56 10.19 -2.41
N PHE A 26 -40.98 8.97 -2.72
CA PHE A 26 -41.00 8.42 -4.07
C PHE A 26 -42.42 8.39 -4.65
N SER A 27 -43.43 8.87 -3.92
CA SER A 27 -44.85 8.70 -4.30
C SER A 27 -45.22 9.28 -5.66
N ASP A 28 -44.49 10.29 -6.15
CA ASP A 28 -44.71 10.96 -7.43
C ASP A 28 -43.80 10.41 -8.56
N VAL A 29 -43.10 9.29 -8.32
CA VAL A 29 -42.23 8.65 -9.31
C VAL A 29 -43.05 7.68 -10.17
N GLU A 30 -43.36 8.10 -11.40
CA GLU A 30 -44.21 7.38 -12.35
C GLU A 30 -43.40 6.49 -13.31
N ASN A 31 -42.14 6.86 -13.59
CA ASN A 31 -41.29 6.14 -14.55
C ASN A 31 -39.82 6.00 -14.08
N ILE A 32 -39.06 5.18 -14.80
CA ILE A 32 -37.66 4.84 -14.46
C ILE A 32 -36.75 6.08 -14.44
N GLU A 33 -36.98 7.03 -15.33
CA GLU A 33 -36.15 8.23 -15.40
C GLU A 33 -36.36 9.12 -14.17
N GLN A 34 -37.61 9.30 -13.73
CA GLN A 34 -37.92 9.95 -12.46
C GLN A 34 -37.31 9.20 -11.28
N LEU A 35 -37.33 7.86 -11.30
CA LEU A 35 -36.73 7.04 -10.24
C LEU A 35 -35.23 7.28 -10.12
N LYS A 36 -34.51 7.25 -11.25
CA LYS A 36 -33.07 7.57 -11.33
C LYS A 36 -32.80 8.95 -10.77
N ASN A 37 -33.53 9.96 -11.21
CA ASN A 37 -33.35 11.34 -10.79
C ASN A 37 -33.57 11.52 -9.27
N VAL A 38 -34.62 10.93 -8.70
CA VAL A 38 -34.86 10.99 -7.25
C VAL A 38 -33.73 10.31 -6.48
N ILE A 39 -33.24 9.15 -6.95
CA ILE A 39 -32.13 8.45 -6.29
C ILE A 39 -30.85 9.28 -6.38
N ILE A 40 -30.50 9.78 -7.56
CA ILE A 40 -29.28 10.56 -7.79
C ILE A 40 -29.27 11.82 -6.93
N LEU A 41 -30.35 12.60 -6.94
CA LEU A 41 -30.39 13.89 -6.23
C LEU A 41 -30.33 13.73 -4.71
N ASN A 42 -30.87 12.64 -4.16
CA ASN A 42 -31.01 12.49 -2.71
C ASN A 42 -30.01 11.50 -2.08
N TYR A 43 -29.45 10.58 -2.87
CA TYR A 43 -28.63 9.48 -2.39
C TYR A 43 -27.24 9.38 -3.01
N VAL A 44 -26.96 10.11 -4.07
CA VAL A 44 -25.59 10.21 -4.60
C VAL A 44 -24.90 11.39 -3.94
N LEU A 45 -23.68 11.16 -3.45
CA LEU A 45 -22.86 12.20 -2.85
C LEU A 45 -22.65 13.38 -3.79
N LEU A 46 -22.79 14.59 -3.26
CA LEU A 46 -22.32 15.78 -3.95
C LEU A 46 -20.80 15.70 -4.13
N CYS A 47 -20.33 16.02 -5.33
CA CYS A 47 -18.93 15.88 -5.71
C CYS A 47 -17.97 16.69 -4.81
N ARG A 48 -18.42 17.84 -4.27
CA ARG A 48 -17.68 18.63 -3.26
C ARG A 48 -17.48 17.95 -1.90
N LYS A 49 -18.40 17.04 -1.53
CA LYS A 49 -18.36 16.28 -0.27
C LYS A 49 -17.59 14.97 -0.42
N CYS A 50 -17.16 14.64 -1.65
CA CYS A 50 -16.31 13.49 -1.93
C CYS A 50 -14.90 13.71 -1.35
N ALA A 51 -14.43 12.77 -0.53
CA ALA A 51 -13.07 12.76 0.00
C ALA A 51 -11.99 12.63 -1.10
N SER A 52 -12.39 12.23 -2.31
CA SER A 52 -11.54 12.11 -3.50
C SER A 52 -11.59 13.34 -4.42
N SER A 53 -12.33 14.40 -4.07
CA SER A 53 -12.46 15.64 -4.86
C SER A 53 -11.13 16.19 -5.40
N LYS A 54 -10.07 16.20 -4.57
CA LYS A 54 -8.73 16.68 -4.93
C LYS A 54 -7.93 15.79 -5.91
N PHE A 55 -8.49 14.63 -6.29
CA PHE A 55 -7.82 13.59 -7.10
C PHE A 55 -8.78 12.89 -8.09
N CYS A 56 -10.02 13.36 -8.22
CA CYS A 56 -10.98 12.88 -9.21
C CYS A 56 -11.04 13.76 -10.47
N LYS A 57 -10.73 13.20 -11.65
CA LYS A 57 -10.79 13.92 -12.95
C LYS A 57 -12.17 14.38 -13.38
N PHE A 58 -13.20 13.91 -12.68
CA PHE A 58 -14.59 14.27 -12.88
C PHE A 58 -15.09 15.14 -11.72
N HIS A 59 -14.18 15.66 -10.90
CA HIS A 59 -14.53 16.55 -9.81
C HIS A 59 -15.11 17.85 -10.37
N ASP A 60 -16.24 18.26 -9.80
CA ASP A 60 -16.90 19.51 -10.11
C ASP A 60 -17.21 20.25 -8.80
N SER A 61 -16.76 21.49 -8.72
CA SER A 61 -16.92 22.36 -7.56
C SER A 61 -18.30 22.99 -7.47
N SER A 62 -19.13 22.89 -8.52
CA SER A 62 -20.52 23.38 -8.57
C SER A 62 -21.52 22.53 -7.78
N GLU A 63 -21.02 21.56 -7.00
CA GLU A 63 -21.79 20.66 -6.15
C GLU A 63 -22.73 19.65 -6.83
N PRO A 64 -22.50 19.19 -8.08
CA PRO A 64 -23.39 18.20 -8.67
C PRO A 64 -23.25 16.85 -7.94
N PRO A 65 -24.24 15.96 -8.05
CA PRO A 65 -24.06 14.55 -7.74
C PRO A 65 -22.80 14.00 -8.43
N CYS A 66 -22.07 13.09 -7.77
CA CYS A 66 -20.85 12.51 -8.31
C CYS A 66 -21.13 11.83 -9.67
N PRO A 67 -20.56 12.31 -10.80
CA PRO A 67 -20.92 11.80 -12.13
C PRO A 67 -20.56 10.32 -12.36
N ILE A 68 -19.56 9.82 -11.62
CA ILE A 68 -19.21 8.39 -11.65
C ILE A 68 -20.30 7.57 -10.97
N LEU A 69 -20.67 7.96 -9.74
CA LEU A 69 -21.65 7.21 -8.95
C LEU A 69 -23.04 7.33 -9.56
N GLU A 70 -23.37 8.48 -10.15
CA GLU A 70 -24.55 8.67 -10.99
C GLU A 70 -24.61 7.63 -12.11
N LYS A 71 -23.53 7.48 -12.88
CA LYS A 71 -23.45 6.49 -13.97
C LYS A 71 -23.53 5.05 -13.46
N VAL A 72 -22.96 4.75 -12.29
CA VAL A 72 -23.10 3.42 -11.64
C VAL A 72 -24.55 3.14 -11.32
N VAL A 73 -25.22 4.08 -10.65
CA VAL A 73 -26.62 3.97 -10.23
C VAL A 73 -27.52 3.79 -11.45
N ASN A 74 -27.33 4.63 -12.48
CA ASN A 74 -28.10 4.54 -13.72
C ASN A 74 -27.94 3.17 -14.38
N ASN A 75 -26.69 2.72 -14.56
CA ASN A 75 -26.42 1.41 -15.17
C ASN A 75 -27.01 0.26 -14.34
N TYR A 76 -26.87 0.32 -13.01
CA TYR A 76 -27.41 -0.72 -12.14
C TYR A 76 -28.94 -0.78 -12.22
N ILE A 77 -29.61 0.38 -12.26
CA ILE A 77 -31.06 0.44 -12.46
C ILE A 77 -31.43 -0.16 -13.82
N ASP A 78 -30.79 0.29 -14.90
CA ASP A 78 -31.12 -0.17 -16.27
C ASP A 78 -30.93 -1.67 -16.47
N MET A 79 -29.91 -2.25 -15.85
CA MET A 79 -29.60 -3.68 -15.96
C MET A 79 -30.58 -4.56 -15.18
N ASN A 80 -31.07 -4.09 -14.02
CA ASN A 80 -31.76 -4.95 -13.06
C ASN A 80 -33.26 -4.67 -12.96
N ILE A 81 -33.74 -3.49 -13.35
CA ILE A 81 -35.17 -3.13 -13.26
C ILE A 81 -36.07 -4.05 -14.09
N LYS A 82 -35.56 -4.60 -15.21
CA LYS A 82 -36.31 -5.55 -16.06
C LYS A 82 -36.47 -6.93 -15.43
N ALA A 83 -35.73 -7.22 -14.36
CA ALA A 83 -35.72 -8.51 -13.69
C ALA A 83 -36.58 -8.53 -12.42
N ILE A 84 -37.28 -7.42 -12.10
CA ILE A 84 -38.19 -7.31 -10.95
C ILE A 84 -39.62 -7.05 -11.43
N ASP A 85 -40.61 -7.43 -10.64
CA ASP A 85 -41.99 -6.99 -10.85
C ASP A 85 -42.15 -5.55 -10.34
N THR A 86 -42.11 -4.56 -11.24
CA THR A 86 -42.20 -3.14 -10.88
C THR A 86 -43.60 -2.70 -10.46
N GLU A 87 -44.64 -3.49 -10.75
CA GLU A 87 -46.00 -3.26 -10.27
C GLU A 87 -46.21 -3.86 -8.86
N ASN A 88 -45.33 -4.76 -8.44
CA ASN A 88 -45.26 -5.23 -7.06
C ASN A 88 -44.50 -4.24 -6.17
N ARG A 89 -45.26 -3.51 -5.36
CA ARG A 89 -44.73 -2.51 -4.41
C ARG A 89 -43.61 -3.06 -3.52
N TYR A 90 -43.70 -4.30 -3.05
CA TYR A 90 -42.70 -4.87 -2.16
C TYR A 90 -41.37 -5.10 -2.90
N GLU A 91 -41.42 -5.71 -4.09
CA GLU A 91 -40.24 -5.95 -4.91
C GLU A 91 -39.58 -4.64 -5.36
N LEU A 92 -40.39 -3.68 -5.80
CA LEU A 92 -39.90 -2.35 -6.15
C LEU A 92 -39.26 -1.64 -4.95
N ALA A 93 -39.85 -1.73 -3.76
CA ALA A 93 -39.27 -1.14 -2.55
C ALA A 93 -37.93 -1.79 -2.17
N GLU A 94 -37.83 -3.12 -2.24
CA GLU A 94 -36.56 -3.84 -1.98
C GLU A 94 -35.50 -3.51 -3.03
N PHE A 95 -35.91 -3.37 -4.29
CA PHE A 95 -35.03 -2.91 -5.35
C PHE A 95 -34.49 -1.50 -5.08
N ILE A 96 -35.36 -0.53 -4.76
CA ILE A 96 -34.96 0.85 -4.44
C ILE A 96 -34.02 0.87 -3.23
N LYS A 97 -34.31 0.08 -2.18
CA LYS A 97 -33.40 -0.09 -1.04
C LYS A 97 -32.04 -0.63 -1.47
N SER A 98 -31.98 -1.58 -2.40
CA SER A 98 -30.71 -2.10 -2.92
C SER A 98 -29.90 -1.04 -3.64
N VAL A 99 -30.54 -0.15 -4.41
CA VAL A 99 -29.87 0.97 -5.08
C VAL A 99 -29.39 2.03 -4.07
N ILE A 100 -30.20 2.36 -3.07
CA ILE A 100 -29.81 3.27 -1.98
C ILE A 100 -28.65 2.67 -1.17
N LEU A 101 -28.67 1.36 -0.95
CA LEU A 101 -27.61 0.67 -0.25
C LEU A 101 -26.33 0.67 -1.06
N LEU A 102 -26.41 0.47 -2.39
CA LEU A 102 -25.29 0.63 -3.31
C LEU A 102 -24.65 2.01 -3.16
N THR A 103 -25.43 3.09 -3.17
CA THR A 103 -24.87 4.43 -3.01
C THR A 103 -24.24 4.65 -1.63
N LYS A 104 -24.82 4.10 -0.55
CA LYS A 104 -24.24 4.12 0.80
C LYS A 104 -22.93 3.34 0.90
N ILE A 105 -22.85 2.19 0.25
CA ILE A 105 -21.63 1.39 0.16
C ILE A 105 -20.53 2.19 -0.54
N PHE A 106 -20.85 2.87 -1.65
CA PHE A 106 -19.90 3.76 -2.34
C PHE A 106 -19.53 4.99 -1.49
N TYR A 107 -20.48 5.57 -0.75
CA TYR A 107 -20.22 6.65 0.23
C TYR A 107 -19.19 6.19 1.27
N ASP A 108 -19.41 5.00 1.84
CA ASP A 108 -18.48 4.40 2.79
C ASP A 108 -17.13 4.16 2.11
N PHE A 109 -17.08 3.61 0.90
CA PHE A 109 -15.83 3.41 0.15
C PHE A 109 -15.03 4.69 -0.11
N GLU A 110 -15.68 5.78 -0.50
CA GLU A 110 -15.01 7.04 -0.79
C GLU A 110 -14.36 7.65 0.46
N ASN A 111 -14.95 7.43 1.64
CA ASN A 111 -14.37 7.88 2.91
C ASN A 111 -13.21 7.00 3.40
N TRP A 112 -12.98 5.85 2.77
CA TRP A 112 -12.00 4.85 3.20
C TRP A 112 -10.78 4.87 2.29
N ARG A 113 -9.91 5.87 2.49
CA ARG A 113 -8.56 5.85 1.89
C ARG A 113 -7.75 4.68 2.43
N GLY A 114 -7.54 3.67 1.59
CA GLY A 114 -6.30 2.87 1.64
C GLY A 114 -6.37 1.47 2.24
N ILE A 115 -7.53 0.81 2.34
CA ILE A 115 -7.56 -0.61 2.76
C ILE A 115 -8.52 -1.40 1.88
N TYR A 116 -8.01 -2.13 0.88
CA TYR A 116 -8.74 -3.26 0.33
C TYR A 116 -7.83 -4.48 0.18
N VAL A 117 -7.89 -5.33 1.21
CA VAL A 117 -7.65 -6.77 1.09
C VAL A 117 -9.02 -7.43 0.98
N GLU A 118 -9.23 -8.19 -0.09
CA GLU A 118 -10.48 -8.85 -0.52
C GLU A 118 -11.30 -9.50 0.62
N LYS A 119 -10.62 -10.03 1.65
CA LYS A 119 -11.26 -10.67 2.82
C LYS A 119 -11.96 -9.72 3.78
N TRP A 120 -11.48 -8.47 3.91
CA TRP A 120 -12.06 -7.50 4.84
C TRP A 120 -13.33 -6.85 4.26
N PHE A 121 -13.36 -6.64 2.95
CA PHE A 121 -14.54 -6.18 2.20
C PHE A 121 -15.73 -7.12 2.43
N ASN A 122 -15.54 -8.43 2.24
CA ASN A 122 -16.59 -9.41 2.47
C ASN A 122 -17.06 -9.43 3.94
N TRP A 123 -16.12 -9.36 4.88
CA TRP A 123 -16.44 -9.35 6.32
C TRP A 123 -17.23 -8.11 6.78
N TYR A 124 -16.83 -6.89 6.39
CA TYR A 124 -17.57 -5.67 6.75
C TYR A 124 -18.95 -5.65 6.11
N PHE A 125 -19.06 -6.11 4.87
CA PHE A 125 -20.33 -6.18 4.15
C PHE A 125 -21.33 -7.12 4.85
N GLU A 126 -20.87 -8.31 5.24
CA GLU A 126 -21.66 -9.27 6.02
C GLU A 126 -22.03 -8.76 7.43
N SER A 127 -21.15 -7.95 8.04
CA SER A 127 -21.30 -7.49 9.43
C SER A 127 -22.10 -6.19 9.57
N ALA A 128 -21.91 -5.23 8.66
CA ALA A 128 -22.56 -3.92 8.69
C ALA A 128 -23.95 -3.94 8.04
N HIS A 129 -24.22 -4.92 7.17
CA HIS A 129 -25.46 -4.99 6.40
C HIS A 129 -26.07 -6.41 6.41
N PRO A 130 -26.47 -6.93 7.59
CA PRO A 130 -26.94 -8.30 7.77
C PRO A 130 -28.27 -8.63 7.04
N GLY A 131 -28.95 -7.62 6.48
CA GLY A 131 -30.18 -7.78 5.69
C GLY A 131 -29.97 -8.02 4.19
N ILE A 132 -28.72 -8.06 3.71
CA ILE A 132 -28.39 -8.29 2.29
C ILE A 132 -28.50 -9.79 1.94
N ASN A 133 -29.69 -10.36 2.10
CA ASN A 133 -30.00 -11.72 1.69
C ASN A 133 -31.20 -11.77 0.73
N SER A 134 -31.39 -10.72 -0.08
CA SER A 134 -32.36 -10.71 -1.17
C SER A 134 -31.61 -10.76 -2.50
N THR A 135 -31.84 -11.88 -3.20
CA THR A 135 -31.65 -12.26 -4.62
C THR A 135 -30.63 -11.53 -5.52
N TYR A 136 -30.43 -10.21 -5.42
CA TYR A 136 -29.60 -9.39 -6.33
C TYR A 136 -28.24 -8.99 -5.74
N ALA A 137 -28.00 -9.25 -4.46
CA ALA A 137 -26.79 -8.82 -3.76
C ALA A 137 -25.49 -9.43 -4.31
N HIS A 138 -25.51 -10.70 -4.67
CA HIS A 138 -24.31 -11.40 -5.15
C HIS A 138 -23.89 -10.90 -6.54
N GLU A 139 -24.85 -10.70 -7.43
CA GLU A 139 -24.60 -10.14 -8.77
C GLU A 139 -24.19 -8.68 -8.69
N LEU A 140 -24.83 -7.88 -7.82
CA LEU A 140 -24.41 -6.52 -7.52
C LEU A 140 -22.97 -6.48 -7.01
N LEU A 141 -22.57 -7.38 -6.11
CA LEU A 141 -21.19 -7.47 -5.62
C LEU A 141 -20.18 -7.83 -6.72
N VAL A 142 -20.56 -8.77 -7.61
CA VAL A 142 -19.73 -9.17 -8.75
C VAL A 142 -19.61 -8.02 -9.76
N GLU A 143 -20.69 -7.30 -10.04
CA GLU A 143 -20.70 -6.16 -10.97
C GLU A 143 -20.02 -4.91 -10.39
N ILE A 144 -20.17 -4.60 -9.09
CA ILE A 144 -19.35 -3.56 -8.42
C ILE A 144 -17.87 -3.94 -8.49
N SER A 145 -17.52 -5.20 -8.23
CA SER A 145 -16.13 -5.67 -8.31
C SER A 145 -15.57 -5.52 -9.72
N LYS A 146 -16.35 -5.89 -10.75
CA LYS A 146 -16.00 -5.70 -12.17
C LYS A 146 -15.94 -4.22 -12.55
N PHE A 147 -16.88 -3.40 -12.09
CA PHE A 147 -16.95 -1.96 -12.31
C PHE A 147 -15.75 -1.24 -11.69
N VAL A 148 -15.44 -1.49 -10.42
CA VAL A 148 -14.24 -0.98 -9.74
C VAL A 148 -12.96 -1.43 -10.48
N LYS A 149 -12.94 -2.65 -10.99
CA LYS A 149 -11.83 -3.19 -11.80
C LYS A 149 -11.74 -2.55 -13.21
N ALA A 150 -12.85 -2.15 -13.80
CA ALA A 150 -12.92 -1.49 -15.12
C ALA A 150 -12.69 0.04 -15.03
N TYR A 151 -13.15 0.70 -13.97
CA TYR A 151 -12.91 2.11 -13.66
C TYR A 151 -11.56 2.35 -12.99
N ARG A 152 -10.86 1.28 -12.58
CA ARG A 152 -9.43 1.25 -12.25
C ARG A 152 -8.51 1.68 -13.40
N VAL A 153 -9.04 2.11 -14.55
CA VAL A 153 -8.31 3.01 -15.46
C VAL A 153 -8.20 4.41 -14.82
N VAL A 154 -7.52 4.46 -13.67
CA VAL A 154 -6.50 5.49 -13.47
C VAL A 154 -5.70 5.45 -14.77
N SER A 155 -5.56 6.57 -15.47
CA SER A 155 -4.52 6.62 -16.48
C SER A 155 -3.23 6.38 -15.70
N THR A 156 -2.75 5.14 -15.73
CA THR A 156 -1.38 4.85 -15.40
C THR A 156 -0.61 5.50 -16.53
N LYS A 157 -0.38 6.83 -16.44
CA LYS A 157 0.92 7.35 -16.83
C LYS A 157 1.88 6.38 -16.16
N ARG A 158 2.67 5.68 -16.99
CA ARG A 158 3.64 4.67 -16.55
C ARG A 158 4.11 5.09 -15.17
N VAL A 159 3.73 4.36 -14.12
CA VAL A 159 4.38 4.57 -12.84
C VAL A 159 5.84 4.39 -13.19
N LYS A 160 6.63 5.48 -13.12
CA LYS A 160 8.03 5.40 -13.48
C LYS A 160 8.56 4.27 -12.62
N LYS A 161 9.04 3.23 -13.29
CA LYS A 161 9.59 2.07 -12.60
C LYS A 161 10.68 2.64 -11.70
N PHE A 162 10.53 2.42 -10.40
CA PHE A 162 11.50 2.83 -9.42
C PHE A 162 12.34 1.62 -9.06
N ALA A 163 13.65 1.71 -9.14
CA ALA A 163 14.55 0.63 -8.75
C ALA A 163 15.30 0.99 -7.47
N VAL A 164 15.23 0.15 -6.45
CA VAL A 164 16.12 0.23 -5.29
C VAL A 164 17.24 -0.78 -5.50
N LEU A 165 18.44 -0.27 -5.79
CA LEU A 165 19.64 -1.08 -5.99
C LEU A 165 20.29 -1.29 -4.63
N VAL A 166 20.51 -2.54 -4.26
CA VAL A 166 21.13 -2.90 -2.98
C VAL A 166 22.33 -3.79 -3.21
N GLU A 167 23.36 -3.63 -2.37
CA GLU A 167 24.61 -4.37 -2.49
C GLU A 167 24.45 -5.87 -2.23
N GLY A 168 23.77 -6.26 -1.15
CA GLY A 168 23.74 -7.63 -0.66
C GLY A 168 22.35 -8.25 -0.47
N ASP A 169 22.37 -9.55 -0.16
CA ASP A 169 21.17 -10.33 0.15
C ASP A 169 20.45 -9.85 1.41
N SER A 170 21.19 -9.30 2.37
CA SER A 170 20.63 -8.89 3.65
C SER A 170 19.63 -7.74 3.44
N GLU A 171 20.06 -6.70 2.73
CA GLU A 171 19.26 -5.55 2.34
C GLU A 171 18.11 -5.98 1.43
N TYR A 172 18.40 -6.81 0.43
CA TYR A 172 17.42 -7.29 -0.55
C TYR A 172 16.24 -8.00 0.11
N HIS A 173 16.46 -8.70 1.22
CA HIS A 173 15.40 -9.41 1.93
C HIS A 173 14.78 -8.63 3.10
N ALA A 174 15.51 -7.71 3.72
CA ALA A 174 15.03 -6.96 4.87
C ALA A 174 14.29 -5.68 4.47
N LEU A 175 14.89 -4.85 3.59
CA LEU A 175 14.39 -3.51 3.25
C LEU A 175 12.98 -3.50 2.63
N PRO A 176 12.59 -4.43 1.74
CA PRO A 176 11.23 -4.45 1.19
C PRO A 176 10.13 -4.49 2.24
N GLN A 177 10.35 -5.23 3.33
CA GLN A 177 9.38 -5.38 4.42
C GLN A 177 9.25 -4.07 5.21
N ILE A 178 10.39 -3.40 5.44
CA ILE A 178 10.45 -2.12 6.15
C ILE A 178 9.82 -1.01 5.31
N PHE A 179 10.13 -0.96 4.01
CA PHE A 179 9.56 0.02 3.07
C PHE A 179 8.05 -0.15 2.96
N SER A 180 7.56 -1.40 2.94
CA SER A 180 6.13 -1.68 2.95
C SER A 180 5.45 -1.15 4.23
N ALA A 181 6.05 -1.36 5.41
CA ALA A 181 5.53 -0.84 6.67
C ALA A 181 5.55 0.70 6.74
N LEU A 182 6.48 1.33 6.02
CA LEU A 182 6.54 2.79 5.84
C LEU A 182 5.56 3.31 4.78
N GLY A 183 4.73 2.44 4.19
CA GLY A 183 3.67 2.82 3.26
C GLY A 183 4.12 2.98 1.81
N ILE A 184 5.26 2.40 1.42
CA ILE A 184 5.59 2.22 -0.01
C ILE A 184 4.77 1.06 -0.57
N THR A 185 3.91 1.34 -1.53
CA THR A 185 3.06 0.35 -2.19
C THR A 185 3.69 -0.21 -3.47
N GLY A 186 3.33 -1.44 -3.85
CA GLY A 186 3.78 -2.03 -5.10
C GLY A 186 5.26 -2.40 -5.10
N ILE A 187 5.77 -2.90 -3.98
CA ILE A 187 7.11 -3.48 -3.86
C ILE A 187 7.05 -4.93 -4.34
N GLU A 188 7.85 -5.28 -5.35
CA GLU A 188 8.07 -6.67 -5.76
C GLU A 188 9.56 -7.02 -5.84
N PHE A 189 9.84 -8.31 -5.64
CA PHE A 189 11.19 -8.87 -5.69
C PHE A 189 11.62 -9.23 -7.12
N GLU A 190 10.67 -9.31 -8.07
CA GLU A 190 10.90 -9.74 -9.46
C GLU A 190 10.40 -8.71 -10.47
N SER A 191 11.15 -8.57 -11.56
CA SER A 191 10.85 -7.62 -12.64
C SER A 191 9.61 -8.05 -13.41
N GLY A 192 8.53 -7.27 -13.36
CA GLY A 192 7.41 -7.52 -14.27
C GLY A 192 6.30 -6.49 -14.25
N LYS A 193 5.74 -6.17 -13.08
CA LYS A 193 4.38 -5.59 -13.06
C LYS A 193 4.15 -4.42 -12.10
N ASN A 194 5.07 -4.12 -11.17
CA ASN A 194 4.84 -3.12 -10.12
C ASN A 194 5.76 -1.88 -10.17
N ALA A 195 5.44 -0.90 -9.31
CA ALA A 195 6.03 0.44 -9.23
C ALA A 195 7.46 0.47 -8.66
N VAL A 196 7.78 -0.37 -7.67
CA VAL A 196 9.10 -0.36 -6.99
C VAL A 196 9.71 -1.76 -7.05
N THR A 197 10.88 -1.88 -7.68
CA THR A 197 11.63 -3.14 -7.81
C THR A 197 12.92 -3.07 -7.01
N PHE A 198 13.19 -4.08 -6.18
CA PHE A 198 14.51 -4.22 -5.54
C PHE A 198 15.43 -5.02 -6.45
N ILE A 199 16.67 -4.56 -6.61
CA ILE A 199 17.69 -5.23 -7.43
C ILE A 199 18.91 -5.46 -6.56
N ASN A 200 19.18 -6.73 -6.31
CA ASN A 200 20.40 -7.17 -5.68
C ASN A 200 21.54 -7.12 -6.70
N LEU A 201 22.56 -6.33 -6.38
CA LEU A 201 23.71 -6.13 -7.25
C LEU A 201 24.68 -7.31 -7.20
N SER A 202 24.68 -8.09 -6.12
CA SER A 202 25.44 -9.33 -5.91
C SER A 202 26.86 -9.27 -6.50
N GLY A 203 27.85 -8.80 -5.73
CA GLY A 203 29.23 -8.78 -6.21
C GLY A 203 30.27 -8.49 -5.13
N LYS A 204 31.53 -8.80 -5.46
CA LYS A 204 32.72 -8.29 -4.78
C LYS A 204 33.37 -7.23 -5.66
N ASP A 205 33.72 -6.10 -5.05
CA ASP A 205 34.61 -5.03 -5.48
C ASP A 205 34.41 -4.48 -6.91
N SER A 206 35.03 -5.07 -7.93
CA SER A 206 35.23 -4.44 -9.26
C SER A 206 34.21 -4.85 -10.32
N VAL A 207 33.74 -6.10 -10.28
CA VAL A 207 32.69 -6.61 -11.18
C VAL A 207 31.36 -5.93 -10.87
N GLN A 208 31.14 -5.60 -9.60
CA GLN A 208 29.95 -4.91 -9.12
C GLN A 208 29.88 -3.48 -9.66
N LYS A 209 30.98 -2.72 -9.66
CA LYS A 209 31.02 -1.34 -10.18
C LYS A 209 30.62 -1.26 -11.66
N LYS A 210 31.18 -2.14 -12.50
CA LYS A 210 30.82 -2.22 -13.93
C LYS A 210 29.35 -2.62 -14.12
N LYS A 211 28.83 -3.54 -13.29
CA LYS A 211 27.44 -3.97 -13.32
C LYS A 211 26.50 -2.83 -12.91
N ILE A 212 26.82 -2.09 -11.85
CA ILE A 212 26.10 -0.89 -11.41
C ILE A 212 26.05 0.12 -12.56
N GLU A 213 27.19 0.52 -13.12
CA GLU A 213 27.23 1.48 -14.24
C GLU A 213 26.38 1.02 -15.43
N THR A 214 26.46 -0.27 -15.79
CA THR A 214 25.66 -0.84 -16.90
C THR A 214 24.17 -0.76 -16.61
N VAL A 215 23.76 -1.07 -15.37
CA VAL A 215 22.36 -0.98 -14.95
C VAL A 215 21.88 0.47 -14.91
N LEU A 216 22.69 1.38 -14.37
CA LEU A 216 22.38 2.81 -14.29
C LEU A 216 22.27 3.46 -15.68
N LYS A 217 23.16 3.12 -16.61
CA LYS A 217 23.06 3.55 -18.02
C LYS A 217 21.73 3.12 -18.64
N ARG A 218 21.34 1.86 -18.45
CA ARG A 218 20.04 1.33 -18.93
C ARG A 218 18.85 2.02 -18.27
N PHE A 219 18.94 2.38 -17.00
CA PHE A 219 17.88 3.11 -16.30
C PHE A 219 17.74 4.53 -16.80
N ARG A 220 18.85 5.20 -17.06
CA ARG A 220 18.86 6.52 -17.70
C ARG A 220 18.21 6.48 -19.09
N GLU A 221 18.56 5.51 -19.93
CA GLU A 221 17.96 5.30 -21.26
C GLU A 221 16.44 5.04 -21.20
N LYS A 222 15.98 4.37 -20.13
CA LYS A 222 14.56 3.99 -19.95
C LYS A 222 13.78 4.95 -19.04
N GLU A 223 14.38 6.09 -18.66
CA GLU A 223 13.82 7.07 -17.73
C GLU A 223 13.31 6.44 -16.41
N THR A 224 13.99 5.38 -15.96
CA THR A 224 13.70 4.67 -14.70
C THR A 224 14.37 5.41 -13.57
N SER A 225 13.61 5.85 -12.57
CA SER A 225 14.18 6.45 -11.36
C SER A 225 14.76 5.34 -10.47
N TYR A 226 15.83 5.64 -9.74
CA TYR A 226 16.46 4.65 -8.87
C TYR A 226 17.07 5.28 -7.64
N PHE A 227 17.30 4.43 -6.65
CA PHE A 227 18.05 4.75 -5.43
C PHE A 227 19.12 3.68 -5.21
N LEU A 228 20.36 4.09 -4.96
CA LEU A 228 21.48 3.18 -4.71
C LEU A 228 21.77 3.09 -3.21
N ILE A 229 21.75 1.89 -2.65
CA ILE A 229 22.16 1.61 -1.27
C ILE A 229 23.41 0.73 -1.33
N ILE A 230 24.51 1.22 -0.75
CA ILE A 230 25.82 0.57 -0.81
C ILE A 230 26.51 0.64 0.57
N ASP A 231 27.35 -0.32 0.87
CA ASP A 231 28.17 -0.33 2.08
C ASP A 231 29.30 0.71 2.00
N ASN A 232 29.77 1.15 3.16
CA ASN A 232 30.93 2.04 3.27
C ASN A 232 32.24 1.27 3.07
N ASP A 233 32.70 1.24 1.82
CA ASP A 233 34.05 0.83 1.44
C ASP A 233 34.98 2.05 1.31
N PRO A 234 36.30 1.95 1.61
CA PRO A 234 37.24 3.06 1.47
C PRO A 234 37.22 3.78 0.11
N LYS A 235 36.81 3.11 -0.97
CA LYS A 235 36.73 3.68 -2.33
C LYS A 235 35.31 4.02 -2.78
N VAL A 236 34.30 3.91 -1.89
CA VAL A 236 32.90 4.15 -2.28
C VAL A 236 32.65 5.62 -2.56
N ALA A 237 33.26 6.53 -1.80
CA ALA A 237 33.10 7.97 -1.98
C ALA A 237 33.60 8.43 -3.36
N GLU A 238 34.83 8.04 -3.72
CA GLU A 238 35.40 8.31 -5.05
C GLU A 238 34.52 7.72 -6.16
N TYR A 239 34.00 6.50 -5.95
CA TYR A 239 33.12 5.85 -6.92
C TYR A 239 31.78 6.57 -7.11
N ILE A 240 31.17 7.07 -6.03
CA ILE A 240 29.95 7.89 -6.15
C ILE A 240 30.24 9.19 -6.90
N GLU A 241 31.37 9.84 -6.66
CA GLU A 241 31.77 11.04 -7.41
C GLU A 241 32.02 10.73 -8.90
N ASP A 242 32.56 9.56 -9.25
CA ASP A 242 32.64 9.11 -10.64
C ASP A 242 31.27 8.93 -11.28
N LEU A 243 30.32 8.33 -10.55
CA LEU A 243 28.94 8.18 -11.03
C LEU A 243 28.24 9.53 -11.21
N LYS A 244 28.48 10.50 -10.31
CA LYS A 244 27.96 11.88 -10.44
C LYS A 244 28.56 12.58 -11.66
N ARG A 245 29.88 12.51 -11.85
CA ARG A 245 30.59 13.05 -13.03
C ARG A 245 30.08 12.46 -14.35
N ALA A 246 29.71 11.19 -14.35
CA ALA A 246 29.11 10.51 -15.50
C ALA A 246 27.61 10.82 -15.71
N CYS A 247 27.00 11.63 -14.84
CA CYS A 247 25.55 11.86 -14.77
C CYS A 247 24.76 10.54 -14.70
N LEU A 248 25.27 9.59 -13.91
CA LEU A 248 24.65 8.30 -13.62
C LEU A 248 24.04 8.25 -12.22
N ILE A 249 24.22 9.26 -11.38
CA ILE A 249 23.52 9.36 -10.10
C ILE A 249 23.35 10.83 -9.70
N GLU A 250 22.27 11.12 -8.99
CA GLU A 250 21.98 12.45 -8.45
C GLU A 250 22.35 12.52 -6.96
N GLU A 251 22.57 13.73 -6.44
CA GLU A 251 23.05 13.98 -5.07
C GLU A 251 22.20 13.30 -3.98
N ASN A 252 20.90 13.14 -4.21
CA ASN A 252 19.96 12.57 -3.24
C ASN A 252 19.53 11.13 -3.55
N ASN A 253 20.05 10.51 -4.61
CA ASN A 253 19.62 9.18 -5.06
C ASN A 253 20.54 8.04 -4.59
N TYR A 254 21.24 8.24 -3.47
CA TYR A 254 22.06 7.20 -2.85
C TYR A 254 22.11 7.28 -1.33
N LEU A 255 22.45 6.14 -0.72
CA LEU A 255 22.82 6.00 0.69
C LEU A 255 24.08 5.15 0.76
N ILE A 256 25.07 5.66 1.47
CA ILE A 256 26.21 4.88 1.94
C ILE A 256 25.95 4.55 3.40
N TRP A 257 25.95 3.26 3.76
CA TRP A 257 25.78 2.86 5.15
C TRP A 257 26.99 3.24 5.99
N GLU A 258 26.83 3.92 7.13
CA GLU A 258 27.97 4.25 7.99
C GLU A 258 28.70 3.00 8.51
N ASN A 259 27.93 1.98 8.90
CA ASN A 259 28.39 0.66 9.35
C ASN A 259 27.76 -0.42 8.47
N LYS A 260 28.17 -1.68 8.60
CA LYS A 260 27.52 -2.75 7.82
C LYS A 260 26.02 -2.80 8.12
N PHE A 261 25.25 -3.26 7.14
CA PHE A 261 23.79 -3.32 7.28
C PHE A 261 23.35 -3.98 8.59
N GLU A 262 23.93 -5.12 8.95
CA GLU A 262 23.64 -5.82 10.21
C GLU A 262 23.90 -4.97 11.46
N ASP A 263 24.95 -4.15 11.49
CA ASP A 263 25.31 -3.36 12.66
C ASP A 263 24.22 -2.33 13.04
N ASN A 264 23.37 -1.94 12.09
CA ASN A 264 22.24 -1.02 12.32
C ASN A 264 21.15 -1.59 13.24
N PHE A 265 21.15 -2.90 13.51
CA PHE A 265 20.17 -3.57 14.37
C PHE A 265 20.67 -3.80 15.80
N GLY A 266 21.96 -3.56 16.06
CA GLY A 266 22.57 -3.77 17.37
C GLY A 266 22.74 -5.23 17.78
N GLU A 267 23.69 -5.47 18.69
CA GLU A 267 24.16 -6.83 18.98
C GLU A 267 23.09 -7.73 19.59
N LYS A 268 22.20 -7.15 20.41
CA LYS A 268 21.14 -7.89 21.09
C LYS A 268 20.13 -8.49 20.10
N ALA A 269 19.70 -7.73 19.10
CA ALA A 269 18.70 -8.18 18.15
C ALA A 269 19.26 -9.30 17.26
N ILE A 270 20.48 -9.10 16.76
CA ILE A 270 21.17 -10.03 15.88
C ILE A 270 21.47 -11.34 16.61
N TRP A 271 21.99 -11.26 17.84
CA TRP A 271 22.20 -12.45 18.66
C TRP A 271 20.90 -13.20 18.92
N SER A 272 19.82 -12.51 19.27
CA SER A 272 18.52 -13.16 19.52
C SER A 272 18.05 -13.97 18.31
N ILE A 273 18.17 -13.40 17.11
CA ILE A 273 17.74 -14.06 15.88
C ILE A 273 18.66 -15.21 15.51
N ILE A 274 19.98 -15.00 15.54
CA ILE A 274 20.96 -16.06 15.22
C ILE A 274 20.80 -17.24 16.17
N LYS A 275 20.60 -16.96 17.46
CA LYS A 275 20.37 -18.00 18.45
C LYS A 275 19.17 -18.87 18.11
N GLU A 276 18.07 -18.27 17.66
CA GLU A 276 16.88 -19.01 17.25
C GLU A 276 17.08 -19.77 15.94
N GLU A 277 17.68 -19.14 14.93
CA GLU A 277 17.90 -19.72 13.60
C GLU A 277 18.89 -20.89 13.63
N ALA A 278 19.99 -20.73 14.37
CA ALA A 278 21.01 -21.76 14.53
C ALA A 278 20.72 -22.73 15.69
N LYS A 279 19.54 -22.62 16.35
CA LYS A 279 19.11 -23.45 17.48
C LYS A 279 20.16 -23.53 18.61
N LEU A 280 20.75 -22.40 18.93
CA LEU A 280 21.82 -22.27 19.92
C LEU A 280 21.25 -22.14 21.35
N ASN A 281 22.00 -22.65 22.32
CA ASN A 281 21.61 -22.62 23.72
C ASN A 281 21.81 -21.24 24.34
N ALA A 282 20.91 -20.84 25.25
CA ALA A 282 20.87 -19.49 25.84
C ALA A 282 22.13 -19.02 26.56
N LYS A 283 23.01 -19.95 26.95
CA LYS A 283 24.23 -19.68 27.74
C LYS A 283 25.51 -19.54 26.90
N GLN A 284 25.44 -19.68 25.58
CA GLN A 284 26.65 -19.81 24.74
C GLN A 284 27.39 -18.49 24.50
N ILE A 285 26.72 -17.33 24.57
CA ILE A 285 27.37 -16.03 24.41
C ILE A 285 26.90 -15.05 25.47
N ASN A 286 27.86 -14.38 26.12
CA ASN A 286 27.62 -13.23 26.98
C ASN A 286 27.53 -11.95 26.13
N LEU A 287 26.41 -11.22 26.20
CA LEU A 287 26.21 -9.97 25.46
C LEU A 287 27.27 -8.89 25.80
N ALA A 288 27.81 -8.88 27.03
CA ALA A 288 28.88 -7.96 27.40
C ALA A 288 30.20 -8.29 26.68
N GLU A 289 30.50 -9.58 26.51
CA GLU A 289 31.67 -10.03 25.75
C GLU A 289 31.50 -9.73 24.26
N LEU A 290 30.29 -9.94 23.72
CA LEU A 290 29.97 -9.57 22.34
C LEU A 290 30.16 -8.08 22.07
N LYS A 291 29.67 -7.21 22.96
CA LYS A 291 29.89 -5.77 22.84
C LYS A 291 31.36 -5.40 22.86
N LYS A 292 32.16 -6.04 23.72
CA LYS A 292 33.60 -5.81 23.79
C LYS A 292 34.28 -6.20 22.48
N VAL A 293 34.04 -7.41 21.98
CA VAL A 293 34.64 -7.87 20.72
C VAL A 293 34.16 -7.03 19.54
N ASN A 294 32.88 -6.63 19.52
CA ASN A 294 32.34 -5.78 18.48
C ASN A 294 32.98 -4.39 18.44
N SER A 295 33.28 -3.80 19.61
CA SER A 295 33.99 -2.52 19.68
C SER A 295 35.41 -2.57 19.08
N GLU A 296 36.03 -3.75 19.03
CA GLU A 296 37.35 -3.95 18.41
C GLU A 296 37.24 -4.26 16.91
N LYS A 297 36.20 -4.99 16.49
CA LYS A 297 36.06 -5.49 15.11
C LYS A 297 35.19 -4.61 14.20
N ASN A 298 34.33 -3.78 14.79
CA ASN A 298 33.29 -2.99 14.12
C ASN A 298 32.48 -3.82 13.09
N ASP A 299 32.10 -5.02 13.51
CA ASP A 299 31.41 -6.01 12.68
C ASP A 299 30.77 -7.05 13.60
N VAL A 300 29.49 -6.87 13.89
CA VAL A 300 28.76 -7.70 14.85
C VAL A 300 28.70 -9.16 14.42
N VAL A 301 28.65 -9.40 13.10
CA VAL A 301 28.60 -10.74 12.53
C VAL A 301 29.93 -11.46 12.77
N LYS A 302 31.07 -10.85 12.41
CA LYS A 302 32.39 -11.44 12.66
C LYS A 302 32.68 -11.61 14.14
N SER A 303 32.18 -10.69 14.98
CA SER A 303 32.30 -10.77 16.43
C SER A 303 31.55 -11.97 16.99
N LEU A 304 30.33 -12.22 16.49
CA LEU A 304 29.55 -13.40 16.84
C LEU A 304 30.20 -14.70 16.35
N GLU A 305 30.64 -14.74 15.08
CA GLU A 305 31.34 -15.91 14.53
C GLU A 305 32.57 -16.27 15.36
N TYR A 306 33.39 -15.27 15.70
CA TYR A 306 34.56 -15.46 16.54
C TYR A 306 34.21 -16.04 17.92
N LEU A 307 33.19 -15.51 18.60
CA LEU A 307 32.78 -15.97 19.92
C LEU A 307 32.18 -17.38 19.90
N LEU A 308 31.40 -17.71 18.87
CA LEU A 308 30.86 -19.05 18.69
C LEU A 308 31.98 -20.07 18.42
N GLN A 309 32.92 -19.73 17.54
CA GLN A 309 34.08 -20.59 17.26
C GLN A 309 34.97 -20.78 18.49
N LYS A 310 35.24 -19.71 19.25
CA LYS A 310 35.96 -19.77 20.54
C LYS A 310 35.26 -20.68 21.56
N SER A 311 33.94 -20.79 21.47
CA SER A 311 33.12 -21.65 22.32
C SER A 311 32.97 -23.10 21.78
N GLY A 312 33.71 -23.45 20.73
CA GLY A 312 33.67 -24.78 20.10
C GLY A 312 32.47 -25.01 19.18
N ILE A 313 31.75 -23.95 18.79
CA ILE A 313 30.60 -24.03 17.90
C ILE A 313 31.05 -23.66 16.50
N ASP A 314 30.99 -24.62 15.59
CA ASP A 314 31.22 -24.38 14.17
C ASP A 314 30.04 -23.59 13.58
N PHE A 315 30.20 -22.28 13.47
CA PHE A 315 29.20 -21.35 12.99
C PHE A 315 29.72 -20.51 11.83
N HIS A 316 28.93 -20.47 10.77
CA HIS A 316 29.14 -19.66 9.58
C HIS A 316 27.89 -18.86 9.27
N TYR A 317 27.98 -17.54 9.42
CA TYR A 317 26.85 -16.62 9.26
C TYR A 317 26.23 -16.69 7.87
N ASN A 318 27.05 -16.91 6.83
CA ASN A 318 26.58 -17.03 5.44
C ASN A 318 25.47 -18.08 5.27
N LYS A 319 25.45 -19.14 6.09
CA LYS A 319 24.39 -20.15 6.08
C LYS A 319 23.03 -19.61 6.54
N TYR A 320 23.03 -18.60 7.41
CA TYR A 320 21.84 -18.04 8.05
C TYR A 320 21.51 -16.62 7.60
N LYS A 321 22.42 -15.97 6.84
CA LYS A 321 22.35 -14.56 6.42
C LYS A 321 20.96 -14.14 5.93
N VAL A 322 20.40 -14.87 4.97
CA VAL A 322 19.07 -14.59 4.40
C VAL A 322 17.95 -14.71 5.44
N ALA A 323 17.98 -15.74 6.29
CA ALA A 323 16.96 -15.97 7.30
C ALA A 323 17.00 -14.90 8.40
N VAL A 324 18.21 -14.54 8.84
CA VAL A 324 18.46 -13.47 9.80
C VAL A 324 17.93 -12.14 9.26
N ALA A 325 18.31 -11.77 8.04
CA ALA A 325 17.86 -10.54 7.39
C ALA A 325 16.33 -10.46 7.25
N LYS A 326 15.68 -11.56 6.82
CA LYS A 326 14.22 -11.62 6.74
C LYS A 326 13.56 -11.37 8.10
N ARG A 327 14.08 -11.94 9.18
CA ARG A 327 13.55 -11.77 10.54
C ARG A 327 13.78 -10.36 11.08
N LEU A 328 14.95 -9.79 10.85
CA LEU A 328 15.25 -8.39 11.20
C LEU A 328 14.27 -7.45 10.50
N GLY A 329 14.06 -7.62 9.18
CA GLY A 329 13.08 -6.85 8.42
C GLY A 329 11.65 -6.97 9.00
N LYS A 330 11.20 -8.19 9.32
CA LYS A 330 9.89 -8.43 9.97
C LYS A 330 9.77 -7.74 11.32
N TRP A 331 10.83 -7.77 12.13
CA TRP A 331 10.82 -7.15 13.45
C TRP A 331 10.62 -5.65 13.31
N VAL A 332 11.47 -4.97 12.52
CA VAL A 332 11.37 -3.52 12.31
C VAL A 332 9.99 -3.16 11.72
N ALA A 333 9.54 -3.88 10.70
CA ALA A 333 8.22 -3.64 10.09
C ALA A 333 7.08 -3.72 11.11
N ARG A 334 7.09 -4.72 11.99
CA ARG A 334 6.07 -4.86 13.05
C ARG A 334 6.07 -3.70 14.04
N GLU A 335 7.24 -3.19 14.42
CA GLU A 335 7.31 -2.04 15.32
C GLU A 335 6.79 -0.77 14.67
N ILE A 336 7.14 -0.56 13.40
CA ILE A 336 6.59 0.53 12.58
C ILE A 336 5.07 0.43 12.54
N ASP A 337 4.52 -0.73 12.17
CA ASP A 337 3.08 -0.96 12.10
C ASP A 337 2.40 -0.69 13.46
N GLN A 338 2.99 -1.18 14.55
CA GLN A 338 2.47 -0.96 15.91
C GLN A 338 2.48 0.52 16.31
N SER A 339 3.51 1.27 15.92
CA SER A 339 3.57 2.72 16.18
C SER A 339 2.43 3.48 15.47
N MET A 340 1.99 2.95 14.33
CA MET A 340 0.95 3.55 13.49
C MET A 340 -0.47 3.15 13.89
N ARG A 341 -0.66 2.05 14.65
CA ARG A 341 -1.99 1.63 15.13
C ARG A 341 -2.57 2.64 16.11
N PRO A 342 -3.79 3.17 15.88
CA PRO A 342 -4.42 4.09 16.81
C PRO A 342 -4.53 3.43 18.19
N SER A 343 -4.15 4.16 19.23
CA SER A 343 -4.55 3.81 20.59
C SER A 343 -6.08 3.92 20.64
N PRO A 344 -6.80 3.07 21.38
CA PRO A 344 -8.26 3.11 21.49
C PRO A 344 -8.85 4.49 21.88
N HIS A 345 -8.02 5.47 22.26
CA HIS A 345 -8.43 6.79 22.70
C HIS A 345 -7.87 7.98 21.88
N VAL A 346 -7.23 7.78 20.71
CA VAL A 346 -6.66 8.90 19.93
C VAL A 346 -6.89 8.76 18.42
N TYR A 347 -7.79 9.59 17.87
CA TYR A 347 -7.94 9.86 16.44
C TYR A 347 -6.62 10.43 15.88
N ASN A 348 -6.07 9.89 14.80
CA ASN A 348 -4.72 10.26 14.35
C ASN A 348 -4.60 10.49 12.84
N GLY A 349 -4.42 11.76 12.46
CA GLY A 349 -3.96 12.15 11.12
C GLY A 349 -2.44 12.33 11.00
N ASN A 350 -1.68 12.39 12.10
CA ASN A 350 -0.29 12.88 12.10
C ASN A 350 0.75 11.97 12.80
N ARG A 351 0.51 10.65 12.90
CA ARG A 351 1.52 9.77 13.49
C ARG A 351 2.72 9.62 12.58
N THR A 352 3.91 9.81 13.15
CA THR A 352 5.16 9.49 12.49
C THR A 352 5.49 8.02 12.76
N PRO A 353 5.70 7.19 11.71
CA PRO A 353 6.14 5.83 11.90
C PRO A 353 7.49 5.81 12.62
N THR A 354 7.59 5.06 13.70
CA THR A 354 8.82 4.96 14.51
C THR A 354 9.08 3.52 14.92
N SER A 355 10.31 3.22 15.33
CA SER A 355 10.68 1.98 16.02
C SER A 355 11.32 2.33 17.35
N LYS A 356 10.91 1.62 18.40
CA LYS A 356 11.46 1.81 19.74
C LYS A 356 12.88 1.25 19.83
N ASN A 357 13.13 0.12 19.16
CA ASN A 357 14.41 -0.57 19.22
C ASN A 357 15.40 -0.11 18.14
N PHE A 358 14.91 0.49 17.04
CA PHE A 358 15.72 0.88 15.88
C PHE A 358 15.42 2.31 15.38
N PRO A 359 15.42 3.34 16.25
CA PRO A 359 14.97 4.69 15.88
C PRO A 359 15.83 5.34 14.79
N GLU A 360 17.16 5.27 14.89
CA GLU A 360 18.07 5.88 13.89
C GLU A 360 18.00 5.14 12.56
N PHE A 361 17.96 3.81 12.58
CA PHE A 361 17.78 3.01 11.36
C PHE A 361 16.47 3.35 10.64
N VAL A 362 15.35 3.44 11.37
CA VAL A 362 14.06 3.83 10.79
C VAL A 362 14.11 5.27 10.25
N LYS A 363 14.80 6.19 10.92
CA LYS A 363 14.97 7.56 10.44
C LYS A 363 15.74 7.62 9.11
N ILE A 364 16.82 6.86 8.97
CA ILE A 364 17.60 6.74 7.73
C ILE A 364 16.72 6.18 6.61
N ILE A 365 16.06 5.03 6.85
CA ILE A 365 15.20 4.41 5.85
C ILE A 365 14.01 5.31 5.49
N LYS A 366 13.44 6.00 6.47
CA LYS A 366 12.32 6.92 6.24
C LYS A 366 12.69 8.02 5.25
N ARG A 367 13.89 8.60 5.35
CA ARG A 367 14.38 9.58 4.35
C ARG A 367 14.33 9.02 2.93
N ILE A 368 14.78 7.77 2.75
CA ILE A 368 14.72 7.08 1.44
C ILE A 368 13.28 6.89 1.00
N THR A 369 12.40 6.41 1.90
CA THR A 369 10.99 6.20 1.54
C THR A 369 10.26 7.50 1.26
N ASP A 370 10.58 8.59 1.94
CA ASP A 370 10.00 9.90 1.70
C ASP A 370 10.47 10.45 0.36
N GLU A 371 11.71 10.18 -0.04
CA GLU A 371 12.24 10.52 -1.35
C GLU A 371 11.59 9.68 -2.47
N ILE A 372 11.44 8.38 -2.26
CA ILE A 372 10.70 7.50 -3.18
C ILE A 372 9.24 7.98 -3.30
N LYS A 373 8.61 8.35 -2.18
CA LYS A 373 7.26 8.95 -2.19
C LYS A 373 7.25 10.26 -2.94
N ARG A 374 8.21 11.17 -2.71
CA ARG A 374 8.33 12.45 -3.41
C ARG A 374 8.44 12.22 -4.91
N ILE A 375 9.41 11.42 -5.36
CA ILE A 375 9.63 11.08 -6.76
C ILE A 375 8.38 10.41 -7.34
N SER A 376 7.81 9.42 -6.65
CA SER A 376 6.57 8.78 -7.09
C SER A 376 5.41 9.77 -7.15
N SER A 377 5.33 10.75 -6.24
CA SER A 377 4.29 11.77 -6.17
C SER A 377 4.43 12.85 -7.25
N GLU A 378 5.65 13.15 -7.68
CA GLU A 378 5.95 14.01 -8.84
C GLU A 378 5.48 13.38 -10.16
N PHE A 379 5.37 12.05 -10.20
CA PHE A 379 4.75 11.32 -11.31
C PHE A 379 3.29 10.91 -11.04
N HIS A 380 2.86 10.91 -9.77
CA HIS A 380 1.47 10.98 -9.35
C HIS A 380 0.99 12.44 -9.28
N VAL A 381 1.27 13.24 -10.30
CA VAL A 381 0.30 14.30 -10.63
C VAL A 381 -0.86 13.63 -11.35
N VAL A 382 -1.73 13.00 -10.55
CA VAL A 382 -3.14 13.25 -10.73
C VAL A 382 -3.46 14.38 -9.76
N ARG A 383 -3.03 15.59 -10.14
CA ARG A 383 -3.91 16.73 -9.88
C ARG A 383 -5.10 16.48 -10.76
N THR A 384 -6.24 16.40 -10.11
CA THR A 384 -7.51 16.78 -10.69
C THR A 384 -8.18 17.61 -9.62
#